data_AF-A0A1I7TAD9-F1
#
_entry.id   AF-A0A1I7TAD9-F1
#
_cell.length_a   1.000
_cell.length_b   1.000
_cell.length_c   1.000
_cell.angle_alpha   90.00
_cell.angle_beta   90.00
_cell.angle_gamma   90.00
#
_symmetry.space_group_name_H-M   'P 1'
#
loop_
_entity.id
_entity.type
_entity.pdbx_description
1 polymer ?
#
loop_
_entity_poly.entity_id
_entity_poly.type
_entity_poly.pdbx_seq_one_letter_code
_entity_poly.pdbx_strand_id
1 'polypeptide(L)'
;MTFNERAFSVTLTGLLASIFIVILNFRLLWRFQNSPLRTKPEYHLFKIRFIIDILYSFTVSIYYTSLIVSYLNPFILFHYKTLFIGTLLSSNVVSTRFILGAFISTERLIAVFFPVKFHNNRRKLSIFLFSGLVVLWGMFEDVMYFWVCRIAPFEKPCSILACTWNDCFLQYWTGTKLVIGAFTCSSSLILFLKLLFLKRSMRLNSDLTRVCFSLRFQLIPLLQTNYLCIGDALLTLLFDFSPFLITLIFKTQLLSADIYGPYNATAKSVSCLVDAVIATFILNQKTSKPIQIRSDDDGLEVTITKAIDAAECEIKSAGGDVVDQYYKLTDENGAEIGSNFGKKPYTFTLGRNQVIPGMDRAMRGMCIGEIRKVVIPPKLGFAKDASGQPLYYTVQLVNLFRANPGERWVTEEGIQIEQTHKIEAEKCRKAEQGDKIYQQYVLRLEDNTLVDSSYSRNAPFVFRLRNREVIDGMDIAMNGMCEGERRRVVIPSEYGYGAQGSPPEIPGGARLFFEIVLEKLVKRDEL
;
A
#
# COMPACT_ATOMS: atom_id res chain seq x y z
N MET A 1 44.90 37.01 5.67
CA MET A 1 44.19 35.71 5.71
C MET A 1 44.70 34.88 4.54
N THR A 2 45.21 33.68 4.80
CA THR A 2 45.64 32.71 3.78
C THR A 2 44.40 32.08 3.13
N PHE A 3 44.39 31.95 1.80
CA PHE A 3 43.32 31.28 1.06
C PHE A 3 43.16 29.83 1.54
N ASN A 4 41.96 29.44 1.98
CA ASN A 4 41.69 28.10 2.48
C ASN A 4 41.08 27.23 1.37
N GLU A 5 41.95 26.52 0.65
CA GLU A 5 41.57 25.66 -0.50
C GLU A 5 40.53 24.60 -0.14
N ARG A 6 40.59 24.05 1.09
CA ARG A 6 39.65 23.02 1.55
C ARG A 6 38.24 23.58 1.73
N ALA A 7 38.12 24.73 2.39
CA ALA A 7 36.85 25.41 2.59
C ALA A 7 36.24 25.85 1.25
N PHE A 8 37.08 26.34 0.33
CA PHE A 8 36.66 26.69 -1.02
C PHE A 8 36.10 25.48 -1.79
N SER A 9 36.83 24.36 -1.79
CA SER A 9 36.41 23.12 -2.46
C SER A 9 35.06 22.60 -1.94
N VAL A 10 34.89 22.54 -0.61
CA VAL A 10 33.63 22.09 0.04
C VAL A 10 32.46 23.01 -0.32
N THR A 11 32.69 24.32 -0.37
CA THR A 11 31.66 25.32 -0.71
C THR A 11 31.27 25.22 -2.19
N LEU A 12 32.24 24.97 -3.08
CA LEU A 12 31.99 24.74 -4.50
C LEU A 12 31.18 23.47 -4.75
N THR A 13 31.48 22.37 -4.04
CA THR A 13 30.68 21.15 -4.09
C THR A 13 29.24 21.40 -3.66
N GLY A 14 29.04 22.17 -2.58
CA GLY A 14 27.72 22.58 -2.11
C GLY A 14 26.92 23.37 -3.15
N LEU A 15 27.57 24.33 -3.83
CA LEU A 15 26.95 25.12 -4.90
C LEU A 15 26.56 24.28 -6.12
N LEU A 16 27.43 23.37 -6.56
CA LEU A 16 27.10 22.47 -7.66
C LEU A 16 25.92 21.58 -7.29
N ALA A 17 25.91 21.02 -6.08
CA ALA A 17 24.81 20.21 -5.59
C ALA A 17 23.48 20.98 -5.59
N SER A 18 23.46 22.23 -5.10
CA SER A 18 22.23 23.04 -5.07
C SER A 18 21.66 23.31 -6.46
N ILE A 19 22.50 23.53 -7.47
CA ILE A 19 22.05 23.67 -8.88
C ILE A 19 21.39 22.39 -9.38
N PHE A 20 22.01 21.23 -9.15
CA PHE A 20 21.42 19.94 -9.57
C PHE A 20 20.10 19.63 -8.85
N ILE A 21 19.98 19.98 -7.56
CA ILE A 21 18.71 19.79 -6.81
C ILE A 21 17.58 20.57 -7.48
N VAL A 22 17.81 21.83 -7.90
CA VAL A 22 16.80 22.63 -8.61
C VAL A 22 16.39 21.94 -9.91
N ILE A 23 17.35 21.49 -10.72
CA ILE A 23 17.09 20.84 -12.00
C ILE A 23 16.27 19.56 -11.81
N LEU A 24 16.67 18.69 -10.88
CA LEU A 24 16.01 17.41 -10.63
C LEU A 24 14.60 17.60 -10.07
N ASN A 25 14.41 18.47 -9.08
CA ASN A 25 13.11 18.73 -8.49
C ASN A 25 12.15 19.43 -9.47
N PHE A 26 12.64 20.32 -10.33
CA PHE A 26 11.83 20.91 -11.38
C PHE A 26 11.36 19.85 -12.38
N ARG A 27 12.25 18.94 -12.80
CA ARG A 27 11.88 17.80 -13.66
C ARG A 27 10.85 16.87 -13.00
N LEU A 28 11.01 16.60 -11.70
CA LEU A 28 10.05 15.82 -10.91
C LEU A 28 8.67 16.49 -10.91
N LEU A 29 8.59 17.78 -10.57
CA LEU A 29 7.34 18.54 -10.57
C LEU A 29 6.69 18.59 -11.96
N TRP A 30 7.47 18.80 -13.01
CA TRP A 30 7.00 18.77 -14.40
C TRP A 30 6.37 17.42 -14.77
N ARG A 31 7.05 16.31 -14.41
CA ARG A 31 6.52 14.96 -14.60
C ARG A 31 5.23 14.74 -13.81
N PHE A 32 5.16 15.20 -12.56
CA PHE A 32 3.93 15.09 -11.77
C PHE A 32 2.75 15.82 -12.39
N GLN A 33 2.99 17.00 -12.97
CA GLN A 33 1.96 17.78 -13.64
C GLN A 33 1.44 17.09 -14.92
N ASN A 34 2.33 16.41 -15.63
CA ASN A 34 2.06 15.78 -16.93
C ASN A 34 1.80 14.26 -16.84
N SER A 35 1.57 13.72 -15.65
CA SER A 35 1.29 12.30 -15.44
C SER A 35 -0.03 12.10 -14.69
N PRO A 36 -0.65 10.90 -14.77
CA PRO A 36 -1.85 10.58 -13.98
C PRO A 36 -1.60 10.58 -12.45
N LEU A 37 -0.36 10.85 -12.01
CA LEU A 37 -0.04 11.10 -10.60
C LEU A 37 -0.54 12.48 -10.12
N ARG A 38 -0.88 13.41 -11.04
CA ARG A 38 -1.32 14.77 -10.71
C ARG A 38 -2.50 14.78 -9.74
N THR A 39 -3.48 13.91 -9.96
CA THR A 39 -4.75 13.87 -9.21
C THR A 39 -4.69 12.97 -7.97
N LYS A 40 -3.57 12.28 -7.71
CA LYS A 40 -3.46 11.35 -6.58
C LYS A 40 -3.17 12.08 -5.26
N PRO A 41 -4.03 11.93 -4.24
CA PRO A 41 -3.91 12.72 -3.01
C PRO A 41 -2.72 12.35 -2.12
N GLU A 42 -2.18 11.15 -2.31
CA GLU A 42 -1.03 10.60 -1.57
C GLU A 42 0.29 11.33 -1.88
N TYR A 43 0.37 12.05 -3.01
CA TYR A 43 1.58 12.73 -3.45
C TYR A 43 1.59 14.23 -3.11
N HIS A 44 0.52 14.78 -2.52
CA HIS A 44 0.42 16.22 -2.27
C HIS A 44 1.54 16.76 -1.36
N LEU A 45 1.84 16.09 -0.24
CA LEU A 45 2.93 16.54 0.63
C LEU A 45 4.31 16.42 -0.03
N PHE A 46 4.52 15.41 -0.86
CA PHE A 46 5.76 15.27 -1.63
C PHE A 46 5.92 16.39 -2.66
N LYS A 47 4.83 16.87 -3.29
CA LYS A 47 4.89 18.05 -4.18
C LYS A 47 5.32 19.31 -3.42
N ILE A 48 4.73 19.55 -2.25
CA ILE A 48 5.11 20.68 -1.38
C ILE A 48 6.59 20.56 -0.99
N ARG A 49 7.03 19.33 -0.65
CA ARG A 49 8.43 19.06 -0.33
C ARG A 49 9.38 19.40 -1.48
N PHE A 50 9.12 18.95 -2.70
CA PHE A 50 9.97 19.28 -3.85
C PHE A 50 10.04 20.79 -4.12
N ILE A 51 8.95 21.53 -3.88
CA ILE A 51 8.95 23.00 -3.95
C ILE A 51 9.85 23.60 -2.86
N ILE A 52 9.75 23.11 -1.62
CA ILE A 52 10.60 23.56 -0.51
C ILE A 52 12.08 23.23 -0.77
N ASP A 53 12.39 22.07 -1.36
CA ASP A 53 13.76 21.68 -1.72
C ASP A 53 14.35 22.62 -2.79
N ILE A 54 13.52 23.10 -3.74
CA ILE A 54 13.91 24.13 -4.72
C ILE A 54 14.17 25.47 -4.01
N LEU A 55 13.27 25.91 -3.11
CA LEU A 55 13.43 27.15 -2.34
C LEU A 55 14.68 27.11 -1.45
N TYR A 56 14.92 25.98 -0.79
CA TYR A 56 16.13 25.75 0.00
C TYR A 56 17.37 25.85 -0.89
N SER A 57 17.35 25.20 -2.04
CA SER A 57 18.49 25.20 -2.97
C SER A 57 18.79 26.60 -3.51
N PHE A 58 17.77 27.40 -3.79
CA PHE A 58 17.95 28.78 -4.20
C PHE A 58 18.59 29.62 -3.10
N THR A 59 18.05 29.56 -1.88
CA THR A 59 18.53 30.34 -0.74
C THR A 59 19.95 29.94 -0.31
N VAL A 60 20.28 28.65 -0.30
CA VAL A 60 21.63 28.17 0.03
C VAL A 60 22.64 28.46 -1.10
N SER A 61 22.21 28.53 -2.37
CA SER A 61 23.09 28.93 -3.48
C SER A 61 23.57 30.38 -3.34
N ILE A 62 22.70 31.28 -2.85
CA ILE A 62 23.07 32.67 -2.55
C ILE A 62 24.14 32.69 -1.45
N TYR A 63 23.98 31.87 -0.41
CA TYR A 63 24.97 31.71 0.66
C TYR A 63 26.32 31.19 0.15
N TYR A 64 26.34 30.09 -0.62
CA TYR A 64 27.59 29.55 -1.18
C TYR A 64 28.29 30.53 -2.12
N THR A 65 27.53 31.21 -2.97
CA THR A 65 28.08 32.22 -3.90
C THR A 65 28.72 33.36 -3.12
N SER A 66 28.07 33.82 -2.06
CA SER A 66 28.57 34.88 -1.21
C SER A 66 29.83 34.47 -0.44
N LEU A 67 29.93 33.21 0.02
CA LEU A 67 31.15 32.67 0.62
C LEU A 67 32.30 32.55 -0.38
N ILE A 68 32.04 32.05 -1.59
CA ILE A 68 33.04 31.93 -2.65
C ILE A 68 33.62 33.32 -2.99
N VAL A 69 32.76 34.34 -3.14
CA VAL A 69 33.20 35.72 -3.36
C VAL A 69 34.03 36.22 -2.18
N SER A 70 33.63 35.93 -0.94
CA SER A 70 34.39 36.29 0.26
C SER A 70 35.77 35.63 0.33
N TYR A 71 35.94 34.41 -0.19
CA TYR A 71 37.23 33.73 -0.25
C TYR A 71 38.17 34.32 -1.31
N LEU A 72 37.60 34.84 -2.41
CA LEU A 72 38.36 35.43 -3.51
C LEU A 72 38.73 36.90 -3.25
N ASN A 73 37.84 37.67 -2.61
CA ASN A 73 38.02 39.10 -2.36
C ASN A 73 37.60 39.51 -0.94
N PRO A 74 38.51 39.51 0.04
CA PRO A 74 38.17 39.79 1.45
C PRO A 74 37.80 41.25 1.76
N PHE A 75 37.98 42.20 0.83
CA PHE A 75 37.77 43.64 1.05
C PHE A 75 36.35 44.16 0.73
N ILE A 76 35.46 43.33 0.20
CA ILE A 76 34.11 43.78 -0.18
C ILE A 76 33.20 43.80 1.07
N LEU A 77 33.09 44.96 1.73
CA LEU A 77 32.36 45.17 2.99
C LEU A 77 30.82 44.97 2.90
N PHE A 78 30.27 44.92 1.68
CA PHE A 78 28.81 44.84 1.43
C PHE A 78 28.20 43.46 1.78
N HIS A 79 29.02 42.48 2.18
CA HIS A 79 28.62 41.07 2.22
C HIS A 79 27.97 40.59 3.52
N TYR A 80 28.31 41.11 4.70
CA TYR A 80 27.89 40.48 5.96
C TYR A 80 26.37 40.56 6.22
N LYS A 81 25.71 41.68 5.90
CA LYS A 81 24.25 41.83 6.08
C LYS A 81 23.46 40.94 5.11
N THR A 82 23.89 40.90 3.85
CA THR A 82 23.27 40.07 2.81
C THR A 82 23.48 38.59 3.08
N LEU A 83 24.68 38.20 3.54
CA LEU A 83 24.99 36.85 4.02
C LEU A 83 24.11 36.46 5.21
N PHE A 84 23.96 37.36 6.18
CA PHE A 84 23.12 37.12 7.36
C PHE A 84 21.65 36.89 6.96
N ILE A 85 21.07 37.75 6.12
CA ILE A 85 19.69 37.62 5.65
C ILE A 85 19.49 36.33 4.83
N GLY A 86 20.42 36.01 3.92
CA GLY A 86 20.36 34.77 3.15
C GLY A 86 20.48 33.51 4.02
N THR A 87 21.32 33.56 5.05
CA THR A 87 21.49 32.44 6.00
C THR A 87 20.25 32.28 6.89
N LEU A 88 19.63 33.38 7.34
CA LEU A 88 18.39 33.35 8.09
C LEU A 88 17.24 32.74 7.27
N LEU A 89 17.07 33.21 6.02
CA LEU A 89 16.06 32.70 5.12
C LEU A 89 16.26 31.20 4.83
N SER A 90 17.50 30.77 4.57
CA SER A 90 17.79 29.35 4.37
C SER A 90 17.55 28.51 5.64
N SER A 91 17.82 29.03 6.84
CA SER A 91 17.47 28.35 8.11
C SER A 91 15.96 28.10 8.21
N ASN A 92 15.14 29.12 7.96
CA ASN A 92 13.68 29.00 8.04
C ASN A 92 13.14 27.97 7.05
N VAL A 93 13.67 27.95 5.82
CA VAL A 93 13.27 26.96 4.81
C VAL A 93 13.71 25.56 5.21
N VAL A 94 14.92 25.39 5.79
CA VAL A 94 15.38 24.10 6.32
C VAL A 94 14.48 23.60 7.44
N SER A 95 14.03 24.48 8.33
CA SER A 95 13.17 24.09 9.43
C SER A 95 11.73 23.80 9.01
N THR A 96 11.24 24.51 8.00
CA THR A 96 10.01 24.17 7.26
C THR A 96 10.12 22.77 6.64
N ARG A 97 11.24 22.44 5.98
CA ARG A 97 11.50 21.12 5.41
C ARG A 97 11.50 20.01 6.47
N PHE A 98 12.11 20.28 7.63
CA PHE A 98 12.26 19.29 8.70
C PHE A 98 10.91 18.90 9.32
N ILE A 99 10.06 19.89 9.65
CA ILE A 99 8.72 19.61 10.18
C ILE A 99 7.82 18.96 9.14
N LEU A 100 7.97 19.32 7.85
CA LEU A 100 7.27 18.65 6.75
C LEU A 100 7.62 17.17 6.68
N GLY A 101 8.89 16.80 6.89
CA GLY A 101 9.33 15.40 6.96
C GLY A 101 8.60 14.60 8.04
N ALA A 102 8.45 15.18 9.23
CA ALA A 102 7.69 14.56 10.33
C ALA A 102 6.20 14.37 10.00
N PHE A 103 5.58 15.35 9.35
CA PHE A 103 4.20 15.21 8.88
C PHE A 103 4.05 14.15 7.79
N ILE A 104 4.98 14.07 6.84
CA ILE A 104 5.01 13.01 5.82
C ILE A 104 5.10 11.65 6.51
N SER A 105 6.02 11.49 7.47
CA SER A 105 6.18 10.22 8.20
C SER A 105 4.92 9.81 8.97
N THR A 106 4.29 10.75 9.66
CA THR A 106 3.01 10.55 10.37
C THR A 106 1.91 10.12 9.40
N GLU A 107 1.79 10.80 8.26
CA GLU A 107 0.81 10.46 7.25
C GLU A 107 1.02 9.05 6.69
N ARG A 108 2.27 8.66 6.42
CA ARG A 108 2.59 7.32 5.92
C ARG A 108 2.26 6.24 6.94
N LEU A 109 2.49 6.49 8.22
CA LEU A 109 2.03 5.59 9.28
C LEU A 109 0.51 5.42 9.26
N ILE A 110 -0.25 6.51 9.22
CA ILE A 110 -1.72 6.45 9.17
C ILE A 110 -2.18 5.67 7.92
N ALA A 111 -1.55 5.90 6.77
CA ALA A 111 -1.90 5.23 5.53
C ALA A 111 -1.64 3.72 5.57
N VAL A 112 -0.59 3.25 6.28
CA VAL A 112 -0.26 1.82 6.39
C VAL A 112 -1.06 1.11 7.49
N PHE A 113 -1.30 1.75 8.62
CA PHE A 113 -2.05 1.15 9.73
C PHE A 113 -3.57 1.24 9.54
N PHE A 114 -4.07 2.29 8.89
CA PHE A 114 -5.51 2.55 8.72
C PHE A 114 -5.88 2.93 7.26
N PRO A 115 -5.63 2.05 6.27
CA PRO A 115 -5.72 2.39 4.85
C PRO A 115 -7.13 2.82 4.40
N VAL A 116 -8.18 2.17 4.90
CA VAL A 116 -9.57 2.49 4.52
C VAL A 116 -9.98 3.88 5.02
N LYS A 117 -9.72 4.16 6.30
CA LYS A 117 -10.02 5.45 6.93
C LYS A 117 -9.19 6.56 6.30
N PHE A 118 -7.93 6.29 6.00
CA PHE A 118 -7.06 7.21 5.28
C PHE A 118 -7.65 7.57 3.90
N HIS A 119 -7.98 6.58 3.06
CA HIS A 119 -8.49 6.85 1.72
C HIS A 119 -9.78 7.68 1.70
N ASN A 120 -10.73 7.35 2.59
CA ASN A 120 -12.02 8.05 2.68
C ASN A 120 -11.90 9.49 3.18
N ASN A 121 -10.98 9.75 4.13
CA ASN A 121 -10.89 11.06 4.76
C ASN A 121 -9.81 11.95 4.17
N ARG A 122 -8.84 11.40 3.43
CA ARG A 122 -7.67 12.15 2.97
C ARG A 122 -8.02 13.35 2.08
N ARG A 123 -9.07 13.24 1.26
CA ARG A 123 -9.54 14.33 0.39
C ARG A 123 -10.08 15.54 1.16
N LYS A 124 -10.41 15.38 2.46
CA LYS A 124 -10.91 16.47 3.31
C LYS A 124 -9.80 17.36 3.86
N LEU A 125 -8.54 16.94 3.82
CA LEU A 125 -7.42 17.72 4.34
C LEU A 125 -7.02 18.80 3.33
N SER A 126 -7.22 20.07 3.70
CA SER A 126 -6.83 21.21 2.86
C SER A 126 -5.32 21.36 2.77
N ILE A 127 -4.78 21.26 1.55
CA ILE A 127 -3.37 21.48 1.24
C ILE A 127 -2.94 22.90 1.59
N PHE A 128 -3.80 23.89 1.36
CA PHE A 128 -3.47 25.30 1.63
C PHE A 128 -3.30 25.57 3.13
N LEU A 129 -4.21 25.04 3.95
CA LEU A 129 -4.12 25.17 5.41
C LEU A 129 -2.86 24.49 5.95
N PHE A 130 -2.56 23.30 5.42
CA PHE A 130 -1.37 22.55 5.81
C PHE A 130 -0.08 23.28 5.42
N SER A 131 0.05 23.75 4.18
CA SER A 131 1.21 24.54 3.73
C SER A 131 1.42 25.77 4.58
N GLY A 132 0.35 26.48 4.95
CA GLY A 132 0.42 27.62 5.86
C GLY A 132 0.99 27.25 7.22
N LEU A 133 0.52 26.16 7.83
CA LEU A 133 1.00 25.70 9.14
C LEU A 133 2.50 25.35 9.13
N VAL A 134 2.98 24.68 8.09
CA VAL A 134 4.40 24.30 7.96
C VAL A 134 5.28 25.55 7.78
N VAL A 135 4.86 26.54 6.98
CA VAL A 135 5.60 27.80 6.81
C VAL A 135 5.62 28.62 8.10
N LEU A 136 4.50 28.70 8.81
CA LEU A 136 4.42 29.38 10.11
C LEU A 136 5.39 28.76 11.13
N TRP A 137 5.56 27.44 11.11
CA TRP A 137 6.58 26.77 11.92
C TRP A 137 8.01 27.20 11.56
N GLY A 138 8.32 27.32 10.26
CA GLY A 138 9.61 27.85 9.82
C GLY A 138 9.89 29.25 10.35
N MET A 139 8.89 30.14 10.30
CA MET A 139 9.00 31.50 10.81
C MET A 139 9.09 31.59 12.34
N PHE A 140 8.64 30.56 13.05
CA PHE A 140 8.75 30.51 14.51
C PHE A 140 10.19 30.50 15.00
N GLU A 141 11.14 30.03 14.18
CA GLU A 141 12.57 30.13 14.52
C GLU A 141 13.03 31.58 14.67
N ASP A 142 12.54 32.50 13.84
CA ASP A 142 12.88 33.93 13.93
C ASP A 142 12.35 34.53 15.24
N VAL A 143 11.15 34.12 15.65
CA VAL A 143 10.56 34.55 16.93
C VAL A 143 11.43 34.07 18.09
N MET A 144 11.86 32.82 18.06
CA MET A 144 12.77 32.27 19.07
C MET A 144 14.12 32.98 19.08
N TYR A 145 14.66 33.27 17.90
CA TYR A 145 15.96 33.92 17.73
C TYR A 145 15.95 35.37 18.23
N PHE A 146 15.05 36.21 17.72
CA PHE A 146 15.04 37.65 18.01
C PHE A 146 14.32 38.00 19.31
N TRP A 147 13.19 37.36 19.62
CA TRP A 147 12.32 37.79 20.73
C TRP A 147 12.55 37.00 22.02
N VAL A 148 12.67 35.68 21.92
CA VAL A 148 12.81 34.82 23.12
C VAL A 148 14.25 34.80 23.60
N CYS A 149 15.19 34.46 22.72
CA CYS A 149 16.62 34.41 23.06
C CYS A 149 17.33 35.77 22.95
N ARG A 150 16.60 36.83 22.54
CA ARG A 150 17.05 38.23 22.53
C ARG A 150 18.40 38.45 21.83
N ILE A 151 18.61 37.79 20.68
CA ILE A 151 19.85 37.94 19.91
C ILE A 151 19.73 39.20 19.03
N ALA A 152 20.66 40.13 19.19
CA ALA A 152 20.70 41.34 18.38
C ALA A 152 21.23 41.03 16.96
N PRO A 153 20.56 41.50 15.90
CA PRO A 153 21.12 41.43 14.57
C PRO A 153 22.33 42.39 14.54
N PHE A 154 23.52 41.90 14.19
CA PHE A 154 24.73 42.69 13.88
C PHE A 154 25.68 43.08 15.04
N GLU A 155 25.61 42.48 16.23
CA GLU A 155 26.58 42.79 17.31
C GLU A 155 28.02 42.30 17.07
N LYS A 156 28.24 41.33 16.18
CA LYS A 156 29.56 40.71 15.94
C LYS A 156 29.92 40.68 14.45
N PRO A 157 31.21 40.82 14.07
CA PRO A 157 31.67 40.62 12.71
C PRO A 157 31.64 39.12 12.38
N CYS A 158 30.44 38.58 12.14
CA CYS A 158 30.27 37.18 11.82
C CYS A 158 29.57 36.95 10.49
N SER A 159 30.17 36.06 9.69
CA SER A 159 29.72 35.70 8.34
C SER A 159 28.72 34.54 8.34
N ILE A 160 28.52 33.86 9.48
CA ILE A 160 27.65 32.68 9.63
C ILE A 160 26.67 32.89 10.78
N LEU A 161 25.39 32.53 10.57
CA LEU A 161 24.33 32.66 11.58
C LEU A 161 24.67 31.91 12.89
N ALA A 162 25.28 30.73 12.79
CA ALA A 162 25.61 29.89 13.95
C ALA A 162 26.56 30.56 14.97
N CYS A 163 27.38 31.51 14.53
CA CYS A 163 28.31 32.25 15.38
C CYS A 163 27.63 33.28 16.28
N THR A 164 26.41 33.70 15.93
CA THR A 164 25.61 34.63 16.74
C THR A 164 24.77 33.92 17.80
N TRP A 165 24.74 32.58 17.78
CA TRP A 165 23.94 31.79 18.71
C TRP A 165 24.46 31.95 20.14
N ASN A 166 23.56 32.27 21.06
CA ASN A 166 23.79 32.13 22.48
C ASN A 166 23.31 30.75 22.96
N ASP A 167 23.57 30.42 24.23
CA ASP A 167 23.21 29.13 24.81
C ASP A 167 21.69 28.86 24.72
N CYS A 168 20.87 29.90 24.84
CA CYS A 168 19.41 29.81 24.69
C CYS A 168 19.02 29.27 23.31
N PHE A 169 19.46 29.93 22.24
CA PHE A 169 19.06 29.55 20.88
C PHE A 169 19.70 28.22 20.47
N LEU A 170 20.93 27.96 20.91
CA LEU A 170 21.59 26.69 20.69
C LEU A 170 20.80 25.54 21.35
N GLN A 171 20.37 25.67 22.61
CA GLN A 171 19.54 24.65 23.28
C GLN A 171 18.18 24.46 22.59
N TYR A 172 17.49 25.54 22.22
CA TYR A 172 16.23 25.46 21.48
C TYR A 172 16.40 24.74 20.15
N TRP A 173 17.36 25.17 19.33
CA TRP A 173 17.59 24.64 17.99
C TRP A 173 17.96 23.16 18.06
N THR A 174 18.89 22.80 18.94
CA THR A 174 19.35 21.41 19.12
C THR A 174 18.25 20.51 19.68
N GLY A 175 17.51 20.96 20.70
CA GLY A 175 16.39 20.22 21.28
C GLY A 175 15.28 19.97 20.25
N THR A 176 14.92 20.99 19.46
CA THR A 176 13.88 20.88 18.43
C THR A 176 14.29 19.90 17.33
N LYS A 177 15.54 19.97 16.85
CA LYS A 177 16.06 19.02 15.84
C LYS A 177 16.14 17.59 16.38
N LEU A 178 16.54 17.41 17.63
CA LEU A 178 16.60 16.10 18.30
C LEU A 178 15.21 15.46 18.39
N VAL A 179 14.22 16.20 18.91
CA VAL A 179 12.85 15.69 19.09
C VAL A 179 12.20 15.31 17.75
N ILE A 180 12.24 16.21 16.77
CA ILE A 180 11.62 15.97 15.46
C ILE A 180 12.37 14.87 14.69
N GLY A 181 13.71 14.87 14.75
CA GLY A 181 14.54 13.86 14.10
C GLY A 181 14.31 12.47 14.67
N ALA A 182 14.30 12.34 16.00
CA ALA A 182 14.02 11.08 16.70
C ALA A 182 12.62 10.55 16.35
N PHE A 183 11.59 11.42 16.37
CA PHE A 183 10.23 11.05 16.00
C PHE A 183 10.14 10.56 14.54
N THR A 184 10.80 11.24 13.62
CA THR A 184 10.79 10.88 12.19
C THR A 184 11.47 9.54 11.96
N CYS A 185 12.62 9.31 12.61
CA CYS A 185 13.35 8.05 12.52
C CYS A 185 12.57 6.88 13.16
N SER A 186 11.99 7.07 14.34
CA SER A 186 11.19 6.04 15.02
C SER A 186 9.94 5.69 14.20
N SER A 187 9.26 6.70 13.66
CA SER A 187 8.08 6.50 12.81
C SER A 187 8.41 5.74 11.53
N SER A 188 9.51 6.09 10.86
CA SER A 188 9.98 5.40 9.66
C SER A 188 10.47 3.98 9.95
N LEU A 189 11.05 3.71 11.11
CA LEU A 189 11.41 2.36 11.55
C LEU A 189 10.16 1.50 11.77
N ILE A 190 9.15 2.02 12.46
CA ILE A 190 7.86 1.34 12.65
C ILE A 190 7.22 1.02 11.29
N LEU A 191 7.22 1.98 10.37
CA LEU A 191 6.73 1.79 9.01
C LEU A 191 7.48 0.66 8.30
N PHE A 192 8.82 0.67 8.34
CA PHE A 192 9.67 -0.35 7.73
C PHE A 192 9.40 -1.75 8.30
N LEU A 193 9.35 -1.89 9.63
CA LEU A 193 9.05 -3.15 10.30
C LEU A 193 7.66 -3.68 9.92
N LYS A 194 6.65 -2.81 9.86
CA LYS A 194 5.30 -3.19 9.46
C LYS A 194 5.26 -3.69 8.01
N LEU A 195 5.96 -3.03 7.10
CA LEU A 195 6.07 -3.45 5.70
C LEU A 195 6.80 -4.80 5.56
N LEU A 196 7.85 -5.03 6.35
CA LEU A 196 8.54 -6.33 6.39
C LEU A 196 7.63 -7.45 6.91
N PHE A 197 6.90 -7.19 8.00
CA PHE A 197 5.96 -8.16 8.57
C PHE A 197 4.85 -8.50 7.56
N LEU A 198 4.27 -7.50 6.90
CA LEU A 198 3.29 -7.71 5.83
C LEU A 198 3.89 -8.56 4.69
N LYS A 199 5.12 -8.26 4.26
CA LYS A 199 5.82 -9.03 3.22
C LYS A 199 6.07 -10.49 3.62
N ARG A 200 6.34 -10.75 4.90
CA ARG A 200 6.56 -12.11 5.43
C ARG A 200 5.25 -12.87 5.61
N SER A 201 4.23 -12.25 6.20
CA SER A 201 2.90 -12.84 6.39
C SER A 201 2.25 -13.23 5.07
N MET A 202 2.43 -12.42 4.01
CA MET A 202 1.95 -12.75 2.66
C MET A 202 2.62 -13.98 2.05
N ARG A 203 3.83 -14.34 2.50
CA ARG A 203 4.56 -15.50 1.98
C ARG A 203 4.16 -16.82 2.66
N LEU A 204 3.57 -16.76 3.85
CA LEU A 204 3.27 -17.94 4.67
C LEU A 204 1.80 -18.40 4.60
N ASN A 205 0.85 -17.57 4.17
CA ASN A 205 -0.57 -17.86 4.38
C ASN A 205 -1.41 -17.58 3.11
N SER A 206 -1.79 -18.64 2.39
CA SER A 206 -2.54 -18.58 1.12
C SER A 206 -3.96 -18.04 1.28
N ASP A 207 -4.65 -18.30 2.39
CA ASP A 207 -6.02 -17.83 2.62
C ASP A 207 -6.11 -16.37 3.10
N LEU A 208 -5.12 -15.92 3.90
CA LEU A 208 -5.00 -14.51 4.29
C LEU A 208 -4.72 -13.60 3.07
N THR A 209 -4.24 -14.18 1.97
CA THR A 209 -4.06 -13.51 0.68
C THR A 209 -5.39 -12.95 0.15
N ARG A 210 -6.55 -13.59 0.37
CA ARG A 210 -7.82 -13.06 -0.18
C ARG A 210 -8.28 -11.77 0.50
N VAL A 211 -8.10 -11.65 1.81
CA VAL A 211 -8.50 -10.48 2.61
C VAL A 211 -7.44 -9.36 2.58
N CYS A 212 -6.15 -9.69 2.66
CA CYS A 212 -5.07 -8.70 2.64
C CYS A 212 -4.62 -8.27 1.24
N PHE A 213 -4.98 -8.98 0.16
CA PHE A 213 -4.59 -8.55 -1.20
C PHE A 213 -5.49 -7.44 -1.75
N SER A 214 -6.74 -7.31 -1.28
CA SER A 214 -7.52 -6.06 -1.45
C SER A 214 -6.73 -4.85 -0.94
N LEU A 215 -5.91 -4.99 0.12
CA LEU A 215 -4.99 -3.94 0.53
C LEU A 215 -3.81 -3.78 -0.43
N ARG A 216 -3.25 -4.86 -1.01
CA ARG A 216 -2.06 -4.82 -1.87
C ARG A 216 -2.25 -3.93 -3.10
N PHE A 217 -3.42 -3.90 -3.71
CA PHE A 217 -3.70 -3.01 -4.86
C PHE A 217 -3.91 -1.53 -4.45
N GLN A 218 -4.50 -1.27 -3.27
CA GLN A 218 -4.46 0.05 -2.63
C GLN A 218 -3.03 0.45 -2.18
N LEU A 219 -2.17 -0.53 -1.88
CA LEU A 219 -0.81 -0.33 -1.36
C LEU A 219 0.24 -0.05 -2.43
N ILE A 220 0.04 -0.40 -3.70
CA ILE A 220 1.06 -0.20 -4.75
C ILE A 220 1.42 1.29 -4.95
N PRO A 221 0.47 2.25 -5.04
CA PRO A 221 0.83 3.68 -5.05
C PRO A 221 1.36 4.17 -3.69
N LEU A 222 0.99 3.52 -2.59
CA LEU A 222 1.55 3.74 -1.25
C LEU A 222 2.99 3.22 -1.13
N LEU A 223 3.41 2.25 -1.95
CA LEU A 223 4.73 1.63 -1.84
C LEU A 223 5.85 2.61 -2.26
N GLN A 224 5.66 3.32 -3.37
CA GLN A 224 6.60 4.36 -3.82
C GLN A 224 6.73 5.47 -2.79
N THR A 225 5.61 5.98 -2.28
CA THR A 225 5.59 7.03 -1.25
C THR A 225 6.15 6.58 0.10
N ASN A 226 5.95 5.31 0.48
CA ASN A 226 6.56 4.72 1.66
C ASN A 226 8.08 4.59 1.51
N TYR A 227 8.59 4.16 0.34
CA TYR A 227 10.02 4.10 0.09
C TYR A 227 10.68 5.49 0.06
N LEU A 228 10.00 6.50 -0.51
CA LEU A 228 10.45 7.89 -0.45
C LEU A 228 10.58 8.38 1.01
N CYS A 229 9.58 8.08 1.85
CA CYS A 229 9.60 8.45 3.26
C CYS A 229 10.71 7.75 4.06
N ILE A 230 10.92 6.45 3.82
CA ILE A 230 11.98 5.67 4.48
C ILE A 230 13.36 6.16 4.05
N GLY A 231 13.55 6.44 2.74
CA GLY A 231 14.78 7.00 2.21
C GLY A 231 15.14 8.34 2.84
N ASP A 232 14.17 9.26 2.93
CA ASP A 232 14.35 10.56 3.57
C ASP A 232 14.74 10.47 5.04
N ALA A 233 14.10 9.58 5.81
CA ALA A 233 14.44 9.38 7.21
C ALA A 233 15.84 8.80 7.39
N LEU A 234 16.27 7.89 6.50
CA LEU A 234 17.64 7.37 6.50
C LEU A 234 18.66 8.47 6.18
N LEU A 235 18.38 9.32 5.19
CA LEU A 235 19.27 10.43 4.84
C LEU A 235 19.34 11.49 5.94
N THR A 236 18.21 11.79 6.58
CA THR A 236 18.15 12.67 7.77
C THR A 236 18.98 12.10 8.92
N LEU A 237 18.88 10.79 9.19
CA LEU A 237 19.69 10.13 10.21
C LEU A 237 21.19 10.24 9.91
N LEU A 238 21.58 10.00 8.66
CA LEU A 238 22.98 9.98 8.25
C LEU A 238 23.61 11.37 8.18
N PHE A 239 22.94 12.35 7.57
CA PHE A 239 23.54 13.65 7.24
C PHE A 239 23.15 14.79 8.18
N ASP A 240 22.02 14.69 8.89
CA ASP A 240 21.60 15.73 9.85
C ASP A 240 21.86 15.29 11.29
N PHE A 241 21.47 14.06 11.65
CA PHE A 241 21.51 13.59 13.03
C PHE A 241 22.90 13.10 13.46
N SER A 242 23.55 12.27 12.64
CA SER A 242 24.84 11.67 13.00
C SER A 242 25.96 12.70 13.19
N PRO A 243 26.15 13.72 12.32
CA PRO A 243 27.21 14.70 12.52
C PRO A 243 26.97 15.50 13.79
N PHE A 244 25.72 15.86 14.09
CA PHE A 244 25.36 16.57 15.31
C PHE A 244 25.59 15.74 16.60
N LEU A 245 25.28 14.44 16.58
CA LEU A 245 25.49 13.57 17.74
C LEU A 245 26.99 13.43 18.06
N ILE A 246 27.82 13.30 17.01
CA ILE A 246 29.28 13.20 17.13
C ILE A 246 29.85 14.49 17.74
N THR A 247 29.37 15.66 17.32
CA THR A 247 29.85 16.95 17.85
C THR A 247 29.47 17.15 19.32
N LEU A 248 28.29 16.67 19.72
CA LEU A 248 27.83 16.71 21.11
C LEU A 248 28.64 15.78 22.04
N ILE A 249 28.96 14.56 21.57
CA ILE A 249 29.63 13.54 22.39
C ILE A 249 31.13 13.86 22.57
N PHE A 250 31.82 14.27 21.51
CA PHE A 250 33.28 14.35 21.55
C PHE A 250 33.85 15.72 21.93
N LYS A 251 33.02 16.76 22.12
CA LYS A 251 33.42 18.15 22.50
C LYS A 251 34.73 18.61 21.84
N THR A 252 34.93 18.34 20.55
CA THR A 252 36.22 18.55 19.90
C THR A 252 36.43 20.01 19.50
N GLN A 253 37.69 20.50 19.59
CA GLN A 253 38.11 21.83 19.08
C GLN A 253 37.97 21.99 17.55
N LEU A 254 37.60 20.92 16.83
CA LEU A 254 37.33 20.90 15.38
C LEU A 254 36.08 21.69 14.95
N LEU A 255 35.35 22.30 15.89
CA LEU A 255 34.01 22.86 15.73
C LEU A 255 33.89 24.34 16.08
N SER A 256 34.86 25.18 15.68
CA SER A 256 34.53 26.60 15.57
C SER A 256 33.36 26.75 14.56
N ALA A 257 32.33 27.53 14.92
CA ALA A 257 31.12 27.70 14.11
C ALA A 257 31.44 28.14 12.66
N ASP A 258 32.54 28.85 12.49
CA ASP A 258 33.06 29.36 11.21
C ASP A 258 33.58 28.25 10.28
N ILE A 259 34.12 27.17 10.84
CA ILE A 259 34.59 26.02 10.07
C ILE A 259 33.45 25.02 9.89
N TYR A 260 32.61 24.80 10.90
CA TYR A 260 31.54 23.79 10.81
C TYR A 260 30.40 24.19 9.87
N GLY A 261 30.09 25.48 9.76
CA GLY A 261 28.96 25.99 8.96
C GLY A 261 28.96 25.52 7.50
N PRO A 262 30.02 25.77 6.70
CA PRO A 262 30.09 25.36 5.30
C PRO A 262 30.02 23.84 5.11
N TYR A 263 30.66 23.06 5.99
CA TYR A 263 30.64 21.59 5.90
C TYR A 263 29.27 21.01 6.20
N ASN A 264 28.59 21.53 7.22
CA ASN A 264 27.23 21.14 7.57
C ASN A 264 26.24 21.52 6.45
N ALA A 265 26.35 22.73 5.90
CA ALA A 265 25.54 23.14 4.75
C ALA A 265 25.76 22.21 3.55
N THR A 266 27.02 21.91 3.21
CA THR A 266 27.35 21.02 2.08
C THR A 266 26.84 19.61 2.32
N ALA A 267 26.98 19.05 3.53
CA ALA A 267 26.44 17.74 3.88
C ALA A 267 24.91 17.68 3.67
N LYS A 268 24.19 18.73 4.06
CA LYS A 268 22.74 18.86 3.82
C LYS A 268 22.39 18.97 2.34
N SER A 269 23.14 19.78 1.58
CA SER A 269 22.95 19.89 0.13
C SER A 269 23.19 18.53 -0.56
N VAL A 270 24.23 17.79 -0.16
CA VAL A 270 24.47 16.44 -0.68
C VAL A 270 23.33 15.48 -0.32
N SER A 271 22.83 15.51 0.92
CA SER A 271 21.65 14.73 1.34
C SER A 271 20.43 15.00 0.46
N CYS A 272 20.07 16.27 0.26
CA CYS A 272 18.96 16.66 -0.59
C CYS A 272 19.16 16.26 -2.07
N LEU A 273 20.41 16.28 -2.56
CA LEU A 273 20.75 15.82 -3.91
C LEU A 273 20.54 14.31 -4.04
N VAL A 274 21.05 13.52 -3.09
CA VAL A 274 20.87 12.05 -3.08
C VAL A 274 19.39 11.71 -3.01
N ASP A 275 18.62 12.41 -2.17
CA ASP A 275 17.17 12.25 -2.08
C ASP A 275 16.47 12.53 -3.42
N ALA A 276 16.80 13.65 -4.09
CA ALA A 276 16.23 13.98 -5.40
C ALA A 276 16.57 12.94 -6.48
N VAL A 277 17.77 12.36 -6.45
CA VAL A 277 18.18 11.26 -7.34
C VAL A 277 17.37 9.99 -7.05
N ILE A 278 17.24 9.60 -5.79
CA ILE A 278 16.44 8.44 -5.37
C ILE A 278 14.98 8.64 -5.78
N ALA A 279 14.42 9.83 -5.53
CA ALA A 279 13.06 10.16 -5.90
C ALA A 279 12.85 10.09 -7.42
N THR A 280 13.80 10.61 -8.19
CA THR A 280 13.82 10.48 -9.64
C THR A 280 13.82 9.02 -10.07
N PHE A 281 14.63 8.16 -9.47
CA PHE A 281 14.66 6.73 -9.79
C PHE A 281 13.34 6.04 -9.45
N ILE A 282 12.84 6.18 -8.22
CA ILE A 282 11.61 5.52 -7.74
C ILE A 282 10.40 5.94 -8.59
N LEU A 283 10.30 7.23 -8.92
CA LEU A 283 9.18 7.78 -9.67
C LEU A 283 9.33 7.56 -11.18
N ASN A 284 10.56 7.38 -11.69
CA ASN A 284 10.84 7.05 -13.08
C ASN A 284 10.77 5.55 -13.38
N GLN A 285 10.68 4.68 -12.38
CA GLN A 285 10.34 3.28 -12.61
C GLN A 285 9.06 3.23 -13.44
N LYS A 286 9.21 2.79 -14.70
CA LYS A 286 8.06 2.57 -15.58
C LYS A 286 7.18 1.55 -14.87
N THR A 287 5.91 1.85 -14.66
CA THR A 287 4.91 0.78 -14.51
C THR A 287 5.21 -0.21 -15.61
N SER A 288 5.41 -1.48 -15.26
CA SER A 288 5.75 -2.58 -16.18
C SER A 288 5.10 -2.30 -17.54
N LYS A 289 5.91 -2.24 -18.59
CA LYS A 289 5.36 -2.15 -19.95
C LYS A 289 4.30 -3.24 -20.07
N PRO A 290 3.14 -2.95 -20.67
CA PRO A 290 2.10 -3.95 -20.85
C PRO A 290 2.74 -5.19 -21.49
N ILE A 291 2.64 -6.32 -20.79
CA ILE A 291 3.41 -7.53 -21.12
C ILE A 291 2.86 -8.12 -22.41
N GLN A 292 1.53 -8.11 -22.55
CA GLN A 292 0.81 -8.51 -23.74
C GLN A 292 -0.46 -7.68 -23.88
N ILE A 293 -0.77 -7.29 -25.11
CA ILE A 293 -2.00 -6.61 -25.50
C ILE A 293 -2.72 -7.53 -26.47
N ARG A 294 -3.94 -7.94 -26.13
CA ARG A 294 -4.87 -8.64 -27.02
C ARG A 294 -5.96 -7.66 -27.40
N SER A 295 -6.12 -7.40 -28.69
CA SER A 295 -7.28 -6.67 -29.23
C SER A 295 -8.09 -7.65 -30.05
N ASP A 296 -9.34 -7.84 -29.70
CA ASP A 296 -10.27 -8.66 -30.46
C ASP A 296 -10.91 -7.77 -31.58
N ASP A 297 -11.35 -8.37 -32.69
CA ASP A 297 -11.94 -7.65 -33.85
C ASP A 297 -13.19 -6.83 -33.50
N ASP A 298 -13.84 -7.20 -32.40
CA ASP A 298 -15.00 -6.51 -31.89
C ASP A 298 -14.66 -5.35 -30.94
N GLY A 299 -13.39 -4.96 -30.83
CA GLY A 299 -12.93 -3.80 -30.08
C GLY A 299 -12.74 -4.04 -28.58
N LEU A 300 -12.81 -5.30 -28.12
CA LEU A 300 -12.39 -5.66 -26.77
C LEU A 300 -10.87 -5.62 -26.68
N GLU A 301 -10.33 -4.73 -25.87
CA GLU A 301 -8.89 -4.67 -25.60
C GLU A 301 -8.58 -5.23 -24.22
N VAL A 302 -7.64 -6.16 -24.13
CA VAL A 302 -7.18 -6.80 -22.90
C VAL A 302 -5.67 -6.61 -22.80
N THR A 303 -5.24 -5.90 -21.78
CA THR A 303 -3.84 -5.60 -21.52
C THR A 303 -3.39 -6.24 -20.21
N ILE A 304 -2.46 -7.18 -20.27
CA ILE A 304 -1.87 -7.80 -19.07
C ILE A 304 -0.86 -6.83 -18.46
N THR A 305 -1.20 -6.27 -17.29
CA THR A 305 -0.35 -5.30 -16.58
C THR A 305 0.58 -5.96 -15.57
N LYS A 306 0.13 -7.09 -15.00
CA LYS A 306 0.91 -7.93 -14.11
C LYS A 306 0.64 -9.39 -14.47
N ALA A 307 1.59 -10.01 -15.16
CA ALA A 307 1.58 -11.45 -15.41
C ALA A 307 2.06 -12.21 -14.17
N ILE A 308 1.69 -13.48 -14.09
CA ILE A 308 2.21 -14.45 -13.15
C ILE A 308 3.15 -15.38 -13.93
N ASP A 309 4.25 -15.79 -13.31
CA ASP A 309 5.18 -16.74 -13.95
C ASP A 309 4.43 -18.04 -14.28
N ALA A 310 4.75 -18.65 -15.42
CA ALA A 310 4.14 -19.91 -15.82
C ALA A 310 4.39 -21.02 -14.78
N ALA A 311 5.54 -20.99 -14.09
CA ALA A 311 5.84 -21.95 -13.02
C ALA A 311 4.96 -21.76 -11.76
N GLU A 312 4.47 -20.54 -11.51
CA GLU A 312 3.58 -20.23 -10.37
C GLU A 312 2.09 -20.35 -10.72
N CYS A 313 1.76 -20.48 -12.00
CA CYS A 313 0.38 -20.56 -12.47
C CYS A 313 -0.06 -22.01 -12.66
N GLU A 314 -0.53 -22.63 -11.58
CA GLU A 314 -1.02 -24.02 -11.59
C GLU A 314 -2.18 -24.23 -12.56
N ILE A 315 -3.14 -23.30 -12.58
CA ILE A 315 -4.34 -23.36 -13.42
C ILE A 315 -4.69 -21.99 -13.99
N LYS A 316 -5.13 -21.98 -15.25
CA LYS A 316 -5.67 -20.80 -15.94
C LYS A 316 -7.18 -20.88 -16.00
N SER A 317 -7.84 -19.74 -15.84
CA SER A 317 -9.30 -19.64 -15.91
C SER A 317 -9.85 -20.04 -17.27
N ALA A 318 -10.95 -20.79 -17.27
CA ALA A 318 -11.66 -21.27 -18.43
C ALA A 318 -13.18 -21.15 -18.22
N GLY A 319 -13.96 -21.38 -19.28
CA GLY A 319 -15.41 -21.42 -19.19
C GLY A 319 -15.86 -22.54 -18.23
N GLY A 320 -16.83 -22.24 -17.37
CA GLY A 320 -17.34 -23.13 -16.32
C GLY A 320 -16.66 -22.95 -14.95
N ASP A 321 -15.51 -22.27 -14.88
CA ASP A 321 -14.85 -22.01 -13.60
C ASP A 321 -15.63 -20.98 -12.78
N VAL A 322 -15.68 -21.20 -11.47
CA VAL A 322 -16.15 -20.21 -10.50
C VAL A 322 -14.95 -19.33 -10.12
N VAL A 323 -15.02 -18.04 -10.41
CA VAL A 323 -13.93 -17.10 -10.19
C VAL A 323 -14.34 -16.00 -9.23
N ASP A 324 -13.39 -15.58 -8.41
CA ASP A 324 -13.51 -14.40 -7.56
C ASP A 324 -12.70 -13.27 -8.17
N GLN A 325 -13.30 -12.09 -8.34
CA GLN A 325 -12.62 -10.92 -8.89
C GLN A 325 -12.68 -9.69 -7.99
N TYR A 326 -11.62 -8.90 -8.05
CA TYR A 326 -11.67 -7.47 -7.76
C TYR A 326 -11.64 -6.68 -9.06
N TYR A 327 -12.44 -5.62 -9.13
CA TYR A 327 -12.53 -4.72 -10.27
C TYR A 327 -12.58 -3.25 -9.83
N LYS A 328 -12.01 -2.41 -10.68
CA LYS A 328 -12.16 -0.95 -10.65
C LYS A 328 -12.56 -0.49 -12.04
N LEU A 329 -13.68 0.23 -12.12
CA LEU A 329 -14.22 0.84 -13.31
C LEU A 329 -13.87 2.34 -13.29
N THR A 330 -13.30 2.82 -14.40
CA THR A 330 -13.01 4.24 -14.61
C THR A 330 -13.64 4.76 -15.90
N ASP A 331 -13.76 6.08 -16.01
CA ASP A 331 -14.03 6.77 -17.27
C ASP A 331 -12.75 6.87 -18.13
N GLU A 332 -12.87 7.48 -19.31
CA GLU A 332 -11.75 7.76 -20.24
C GLU A 332 -10.65 8.63 -19.62
N ASN A 333 -10.99 9.46 -18.63
CA ASN A 333 -10.09 10.36 -17.93
C ASN A 333 -9.44 9.70 -16.69
N GLY A 334 -9.76 8.42 -16.43
CA GLY A 334 -9.27 7.66 -15.29
C GLY A 334 -9.94 8.01 -13.96
N ALA A 335 -11.03 8.77 -13.97
CA ALA A 335 -11.86 9.00 -12.79
C ALA A 335 -12.63 7.73 -12.45
N GLU A 336 -12.70 7.39 -11.16
CA GLU A 336 -13.34 6.16 -10.70
C GLU A 336 -14.86 6.30 -10.70
N ILE A 337 -15.53 5.38 -11.40
CA ILE A 337 -16.99 5.28 -11.48
C ILE A 337 -17.51 4.26 -10.47
N GLY A 338 -16.80 3.13 -10.31
CA GLY A 338 -17.23 2.04 -9.44
C GLY A 338 -16.12 1.06 -9.13
N SER A 339 -16.20 0.43 -7.95
CA SER A 339 -15.16 -0.47 -7.46
C SER A 339 -15.73 -1.39 -6.37
N ASN A 340 -15.26 -2.64 -6.34
CA ASN A 340 -15.50 -3.57 -5.23
C ASN A 340 -14.26 -3.75 -4.34
N PHE A 341 -13.20 -2.97 -4.55
CA PHE A 341 -12.04 -2.95 -3.65
C PHE A 341 -12.46 -2.47 -2.26
N GLY A 342 -12.01 -3.16 -1.21
CA GLY A 342 -12.43 -2.91 0.18
C GLY A 342 -13.75 -3.60 0.57
N LYS A 343 -14.35 -4.40 -0.32
CA LYS A 343 -15.51 -5.27 -0.05
C LYS A 343 -15.14 -6.74 -0.28
N LYS A 344 -16.10 -7.66 -0.08
CA LYS A 344 -15.92 -9.07 -0.49
C LYS A 344 -15.69 -9.14 -2.02
N PRO A 345 -14.78 -10.00 -2.52
CA PRO A 345 -14.61 -10.23 -3.95
C PRO A 345 -15.94 -10.57 -4.61
N TYR A 346 -16.10 -10.18 -5.88
CA TYR A 346 -17.28 -10.54 -6.64
C TYR A 346 -17.08 -11.93 -7.25
N THR A 347 -17.92 -12.88 -6.86
CA THR A 347 -17.88 -14.27 -7.34
C THR A 347 -18.86 -14.47 -8.49
N PHE A 348 -18.41 -15.13 -9.56
CA PHE A 348 -19.28 -15.51 -10.66
C PHE A 348 -18.70 -16.71 -11.44
N THR A 349 -19.53 -17.35 -12.26
CA THR A 349 -19.12 -18.45 -13.14
C THR A 349 -18.84 -17.96 -14.55
N LEU A 350 -17.62 -18.21 -15.04
CA LEU A 350 -17.21 -17.86 -16.40
C LEU A 350 -18.04 -18.63 -17.44
N GLY A 351 -18.48 -17.94 -18.48
CA GLY A 351 -19.28 -18.47 -19.58
C GLY A 351 -20.77 -18.65 -19.25
N ARG A 352 -21.26 -18.18 -18.09
CA ARG A 352 -22.67 -18.34 -17.66
C ARG A 352 -23.49 -17.04 -17.70
N ASN A 353 -23.02 -16.01 -18.41
CA ASN A 353 -23.70 -14.72 -18.55
C ASN A 353 -24.06 -14.03 -17.21
N GLN A 354 -23.26 -14.27 -16.16
CA GLN A 354 -23.42 -13.63 -14.85
C GLN A 354 -22.74 -12.26 -14.76
N VAL A 355 -21.96 -11.90 -15.78
CA VAL A 355 -21.29 -10.60 -15.96
C VAL A 355 -21.43 -10.15 -17.41
N ILE A 356 -21.07 -8.89 -17.69
CA ILE A 356 -21.07 -8.35 -19.06
C ILE A 356 -20.18 -9.19 -20.00
N PRO A 357 -20.57 -9.38 -21.27
CA PRO A 357 -19.85 -10.25 -22.22
C PRO A 357 -18.35 -9.94 -22.38
N GLY A 358 -17.99 -8.65 -22.33
CA GLY A 358 -16.58 -8.24 -22.41
C GLY A 358 -15.77 -8.71 -21.20
N MET A 359 -16.35 -8.68 -20.01
CA MET A 359 -15.69 -9.12 -18.78
C MET A 359 -15.47 -10.63 -18.79
N ASP A 360 -16.49 -11.38 -19.20
CA ASP A 360 -16.41 -12.85 -19.31
C ASP A 360 -15.21 -13.28 -20.17
N ARG A 361 -15.05 -12.66 -21.35
CA ARG A 361 -13.94 -12.93 -22.26
C ARG A 361 -12.60 -12.40 -21.78
N ALA A 362 -12.59 -11.23 -21.13
CA ALA A 362 -11.38 -10.62 -20.63
C ALA A 362 -10.77 -11.40 -19.46
N MET A 363 -11.59 -12.14 -18.71
CA MET A 363 -11.13 -12.96 -17.60
C MET A 363 -10.68 -14.38 -17.97
N ARG A 364 -10.84 -14.83 -19.22
CA ARG A 364 -10.36 -16.15 -19.66
C ARG A 364 -8.84 -16.19 -19.78
N GLY A 365 -8.26 -17.32 -19.39
CA GLY A 365 -6.82 -17.55 -19.43
C GLY A 365 -6.03 -16.75 -18.40
N MET A 366 -6.67 -16.24 -17.34
CA MET A 366 -6.02 -15.55 -16.23
C MET A 366 -5.45 -16.56 -15.23
N CYS A 367 -4.28 -16.23 -14.68
CA CYS A 367 -3.73 -16.88 -13.50
C CYS A 367 -4.19 -16.18 -12.21
N ILE A 368 -4.27 -16.92 -11.10
CA ILE A 368 -4.59 -16.34 -9.80
C ILE A 368 -3.55 -15.26 -9.45
N GLY A 369 -4.02 -14.04 -9.14
CA GLY A 369 -3.18 -12.88 -8.84
C GLY A 369 -2.74 -12.04 -10.05
N GLU A 370 -3.10 -12.43 -11.26
CA GLU A 370 -2.90 -11.68 -12.50
C GLU A 370 -3.80 -10.43 -12.53
N ILE A 371 -3.29 -9.33 -13.13
CA ILE A 371 -4.03 -8.07 -13.25
C ILE A 371 -4.09 -7.62 -14.71
N ARG A 372 -5.31 -7.35 -15.18
CA ARG A 372 -5.59 -6.88 -16.54
C ARG A 372 -6.23 -5.49 -16.52
N LYS A 373 -5.84 -4.67 -17.48
CA LYS A 373 -6.64 -3.53 -17.93
C LYS A 373 -7.48 -3.99 -19.11
N VAL A 374 -8.76 -3.66 -19.09
CA VAL A 374 -9.73 -4.12 -20.08
C VAL A 374 -10.52 -2.91 -20.57
N VAL A 375 -10.52 -2.68 -21.87
CA VAL A 375 -11.38 -1.68 -22.53
C VAL A 375 -12.52 -2.44 -23.18
N ILE A 376 -13.72 -2.28 -22.63
CA ILE A 376 -14.91 -2.99 -23.08
C ILE A 376 -15.75 -2.03 -23.93
N PRO A 377 -15.93 -2.29 -25.23
CA PRO A 377 -16.77 -1.45 -26.09
C PRO A 377 -18.25 -1.59 -25.70
N PRO A 378 -19.10 -0.59 -26.02
CA PRO A 378 -20.50 -0.56 -25.58
C PRO A 378 -21.30 -1.84 -25.87
N LYS A 379 -21.11 -2.44 -27.06
CA LYS A 379 -21.79 -3.68 -27.47
C LYS A 379 -21.47 -4.91 -26.59
N LEU A 380 -20.40 -4.85 -25.81
CA LEU A 380 -19.96 -5.89 -24.88
C LEU A 380 -20.11 -5.49 -23.40
N GLY A 381 -20.63 -4.29 -23.17
CA GLY A 381 -20.86 -3.69 -21.85
C GLY A 381 -22.32 -3.85 -21.42
N PHE A 382 -22.89 -2.78 -20.84
CA PHE A 382 -24.28 -2.77 -20.41
C PHE A 382 -25.20 -2.42 -21.57
N ALA A 383 -26.20 -3.27 -21.83
CA ALA A 383 -27.17 -3.09 -22.92
C ALA A 383 -28.04 -1.83 -22.80
N LYS A 384 -27.98 -1.10 -21.66
CA LYS A 384 -28.82 0.07 -21.36
C LYS A 384 -28.07 1.41 -21.22
N ASP A 385 -26.75 1.44 -21.39
CA ASP A 385 -26.01 2.71 -21.27
C ASP A 385 -26.04 3.49 -22.59
N ALA A 386 -26.89 4.53 -22.62
CA ALA A 386 -27.11 5.45 -23.74
C ALA A 386 -25.92 6.37 -24.08
N SER A 387 -24.79 6.26 -23.37
CA SER A 387 -23.61 7.11 -23.59
C SER A 387 -22.72 6.65 -24.74
N GLY A 388 -22.82 5.38 -25.18
CA GLY A 388 -22.02 4.85 -26.29
C GLY A 388 -20.50 4.84 -26.05
N GLN A 389 -20.06 5.05 -24.81
CA GLN A 389 -18.64 5.11 -24.46
C GLN A 389 -18.10 3.73 -24.00
N PRO A 390 -16.83 3.42 -24.29
CA PRO A 390 -16.20 2.21 -23.77
C PRO A 390 -16.02 2.27 -22.24
N LEU A 391 -16.07 1.10 -21.60
CA LEU A 391 -15.84 0.94 -20.17
C LEU A 391 -14.39 0.55 -19.91
N TYR A 392 -13.71 1.27 -19.00
CA TYR A 392 -12.33 1.02 -18.65
C TYR A 392 -12.24 0.27 -17.32
N TYR A 393 -11.99 -1.03 -17.39
CA TYR A 393 -11.83 -1.87 -16.21
C TYR A 393 -10.36 -2.13 -15.89
N THR A 394 -10.04 -2.17 -14.61
CA THR A 394 -8.87 -2.86 -14.09
C THR A 394 -9.35 -4.01 -13.23
N VAL A 395 -9.02 -5.24 -13.62
CA VAL A 395 -9.48 -6.46 -12.96
C VAL A 395 -8.35 -7.32 -12.47
N GLN A 396 -8.61 -8.03 -11.38
CA GLN A 396 -7.72 -9.01 -10.80
C GLN A 396 -8.48 -10.30 -10.53
N LEU A 397 -7.91 -11.43 -10.98
CA LEU A 397 -8.36 -12.75 -10.56
C LEU A 397 -7.82 -13.04 -9.15
N VAL A 398 -8.72 -13.22 -8.19
CA VAL A 398 -8.38 -13.44 -6.77
C VAL A 398 -8.31 -14.92 -6.44
N ASN A 399 -9.25 -15.69 -7.00
CA ASN A 399 -9.37 -17.11 -6.76
C ASN A 399 -10.09 -17.76 -7.93
N LEU A 400 -9.82 -19.03 -8.15
CA LEU A 400 -10.36 -19.83 -9.23
C LEU A 400 -10.69 -21.21 -8.66
N PHE A 401 -11.96 -21.58 -8.75
CA PHE A 401 -12.44 -22.91 -8.41
C PHE A 401 -12.97 -23.61 -9.66
N ARG A 402 -12.36 -24.74 -10.01
CA ARG A 402 -12.82 -25.63 -11.08
C ARG A 402 -13.45 -26.88 -10.47
N ALA A 403 -14.73 -27.10 -10.77
CA ALA A 403 -15.40 -28.32 -10.34
C ALA A 403 -14.72 -29.54 -10.98
N ASN A 404 -14.54 -30.59 -10.20
CA ASN A 404 -13.93 -31.85 -10.63
C ASN A 404 -14.91 -32.97 -10.27
N PRO A 405 -15.94 -33.22 -11.09
CA PRO A 405 -16.97 -34.18 -10.75
C PRO A 405 -16.36 -35.57 -10.51
N GLY A 406 -16.85 -36.24 -9.48
CA GLY A 406 -16.45 -37.59 -9.12
C GLY A 406 -17.58 -38.59 -9.32
N GLU A 407 -17.55 -39.63 -8.50
CA GLU A 407 -18.53 -40.72 -8.58
C GLU A 407 -19.88 -40.33 -7.97
N ARG A 408 -20.90 -41.07 -8.37
CA ARG A 408 -22.23 -41.06 -7.77
C ARG A 408 -22.54 -42.45 -7.26
N TRP A 409 -22.97 -42.56 -6.01
CA TRP A 409 -23.33 -43.84 -5.42
C TRP A 409 -24.50 -43.68 -4.45
N VAL A 410 -25.12 -44.81 -4.13
CA VAL A 410 -26.15 -44.91 -3.10
C VAL A 410 -25.63 -45.86 -2.03
N THR A 411 -25.73 -45.42 -0.78
CA THR A 411 -25.34 -46.22 0.39
C THR A 411 -26.37 -47.31 0.69
N GLU A 412 -26.04 -48.28 1.54
CA GLU A 412 -26.99 -49.32 1.98
C GLU A 412 -28.21 -48.70 2.69
N GLU A 413 -28.01 -47.55 3.32
CA GLU A 413 -29.01 -46.73 3.99
C GLU A 413 -29.90 -45.92 3.02
N GLY A 414 -29.69 -46.02 1.70
CA GLY A 414 -30.46 -45.31 0.68
C GLY A 414 -30.08 -43.84 0.50
N ILE A 415 -29.01 -43.38 1.15
CA ILE A 415 -28.49 -42.01 0.99
C ILE A 415 -27.78 -41.92 -0.35
N GLN A 416 -28.23 -40.98 -1.18
CA GLN A 416 -27.67 -40.74 -2.51
C GLN A 416 -26.58 -39.68 -2.41
N ILE A 417 -25.37 -40.01 -2.86
CA ILE A 417 -24.22 -39.12 -2.81
C ILE A 417 -23.70 -38.90 -4.23
N GLU A 418 -23.57 -37.64 -4.61
CA GLU A 418 -22.91 -37.19 -5.82
C GLU A 418 -21.69 -36.35 -5.44
N GLN A 419 -20.50 -36.81 -5.79
CA GLN A 419 -19.28 -36.04 -5.59
C GLN A 419 -19.20 -34.93 -6.67
N THR A 420 -19.43 -33.68 -6.27
CA THR A 420 -19.42 -32.53 -7.19
C THR A 420 -18.02 -31.94 -7.37
N HIS A 421 -17.13 -32.18 -6.41
CA HIS A 421 -15.71 -31.87 -6.52
C HIS A 421 -14.89 -32.89 -5.74
N LYS A 422 -14.18 -33.76 -6.44
CA LYS A 422 -13.24 -34.73 -5.87
C LYS A 422 -11.86 -34.12 -5.66
N ILE A 423 -11.17 -34.59 -4.62
CA ILE A 423 -9.78 -34.27 -4.34
C ILE A 423 -8.90 -35.42 -4.86
N GLU A 424 -7.75 -35.07 -5.43
CA GLU A 424 -6.75 -36.04 -5.89
C GLU A 424 -6.33 -36.97 -4.74
N ALA A 425 -6.17 -38.26 -5.02
CA ALA A 425 -5.95 -39.27 -4.00
C ALA A 425 -4.69 -38.97 -3.16
N GLU A 426 -3.64 -38.43 -3.78
CA GLU A 426 -2.36 -38.09 -3.15
C GLU A 426 -2.49 -36.92 -2.16
N LYS A 427 -3.47 -36.03 -2.36
CA LYS A 427 -3.72 -34.85 -1.52
C LYS A 427 -4.89 -35.04 -0.56
N CYS A 428 -5.59 -36.17 -0.66
CA CYS A 428 -6.81 -36.42 0.08
C CYS A 428 -6.50 -36.79 1.55
N ARG A 429 -6.76 -35.86 2.45
CA ARG A 429 -6.86 -36.14 3.89
C ARG A 429 -8.30 -36.55 4.21
N LYS A 430 -8.53 -37.86 4.37
CA LYS A 430 -9.88 -38.44 4.57
C LYS A 430 -10.39 -38.22 5.99
N ALA A 431 -11.68 -37.90 6.12
CA ALA A 431 -12.37 -37.83 7.41
C ALA A 431 -12.74 -39.21 7.95
N GLU A 432 -12.46 -39.43 9.23
CA GLU A 432 -12.68 -40.69 9.95
C GLU A 432 -13.41 -40.45 11.29
N GLN A 433 -13.87 -41.52 11.93
CA GLN A 433 -14.61 -41.43 13.18
C GLN A 433 -13.86 -40.66 14.27
N GLY A 434 -14.54 -39.72 14.89
CA GLY A 434 -14.01 -38.88 15.98
C GLY A 434 -13.22 -37.66 15.50
N ASP A 435 -12.97 -37.52 14.20
CA ASP A 435 -12.39 -36.30 13.64
C ASP A 435 -13.34 -35.12 13.81
N LYS A 436 -12.78 -33.93 13.95
CA LYS A 436 -13.54 -32.68 14.04
C LYS A 436 -13.68 -32.07 12.65
N ILE A 437 -14.93 -31.92 12.22
CA ILE A 437 -15.34 -31.52 10.89
C ILE A 437 -15.77 -30.05 10.91
N TYR A 438 -15.29 -29.28 9.94
CA TYR A 438 -15.79 -27.93 9.65
C TYR A 438 -16.53 -27.99 8.31
N GLN A 439 -17.85 -27.97 8.37
CA GLN A 439 -18.72 -28.16 7.22
C GLN A 439 -19.37 -26.83 6.79
N GLN A 440 -19.35 -26.56 5.49
CA GLN A 440 -20.30 -25.63 4.88
C GLN A 440 -21.42 -26.41 4.21
N TYR A 441 -22.66 -25.94 4.33
CA TYR A 441 -23.80 -26.58 3.69
C TYR A 441 -24.91 -25.62 3.27
N VAL A 442 -25.72 -26.10 2.34
CA VAL A 442 -27.04 -25.57 1.99
C VAL A 442 -28.03 -26.73 2.06
N LEU A 443 -29.11 -26.57 2.81
CA LEU A 443 -30.19 -27.54 2.96
C LEU A 443 -31.45 -27.03 2.26
N ARG A 444 -32.02 -27.87 1.40
CA ARG A 444 -33.30 -27.65 0.73
C ARG A 444 -34.24 -28.85 0.87
N LEU A 445 -35.53 -28.59 0.72
CA LEU A 445 -36.55 -29.62 0.53
C LEU A 445 -36.67 -30.00 -0.95
N GLU A 446 -37.48 -31.02 -1.25
CA GLU A 446 -37.70 -31.56 -2.60
C GLU A 446 -38.27 -30.52 -3.58
N ASP A 447 -39.08 -29.59 -3.07
CA ASP A 447 -39.63 -28.45 -3.82
C ASP A 447 -38.62 -27.30 -4.01
N ASN A 448 -37.35 -27.52 -3.65
CA ASN A 448 -36.25 -26.55 -3.70
C ASN A 448 -36.37 -25.40 -2.67
N THR A 449 -37.30 -25.48 -1.71
CA THR A 449 -37.42 -24.53 -0.60
C THR A 449 -36.14 -24.55 0.24
N LEU A 450 -35.54 -23.38 0.46
CA LEU A 450 -34.36 -23.24 1.31
C LEU A 450 -34.78 -23.34 2.78
N VAL A 451 -34.24 -24.33 3.47
CA VAL A 451 -34.48 -24.53 4.91
C VAL A 451 -33.38 -23.84 5.70
N ASP A 452 -32.12 -24.18 5.42
CA ASP A 452 -30.98 -23.66 6.17
C ASP A 452 -29.71 -23.55 5.31
N SER A 453 -28.80 -22.66 5.70
CA SER A 453 -27.46 -22.58 5.11
C SER A 453 -26.43 -22.01 6.08
N SER A 454 -25.28 -22.66 6.20
CA SER A 454 -24.14 -22.16 6.98
C SER A 454 -23.56 -20.85 6.41
N TYR A 455 -23.69 -20.63 5.10
CA TYR A 455 -23.22 -19.40 4.45
C TYR A 455 -23.97 -18.16 4.96
N SER A 456 -25.25 -18.30 5.34
CA SER A 456 -26.03 -17.21 5.92
C SER A 456 -25.47 -16.73 7.27
N ARG A 457 -24.82 -17.64 8.01
CA ARG A 457 -24.18 -17.38 9.30
C ARG A 457 -22.73 -16.92 9.19
N ASN A 458 -22.15 -16.89 7.98
CA ASN A 458 -20.74 -16.59 7.73
C ASN A 458 -19.74 -17.45 8.55
N ALA A 459 -20.12 -18.66 8.96
CA ALA A 459 -19.26 -19.57 9.70
C ALA A 459 -19.61 -21.04 9.39
N PRO A 460 -18.63 -21.93 9.26
CA PRO A 460 -18.89 -23.36 9.10
C PRO A 460 -19.55 -23.95 10.34
N PHE A 461 -20.39 -24.95 10.13
CA PHE A 461 -20.92 -25.77 11.20
C PHE A 461 -19.86 -26.79 11.63
N VAL A 462 -19.70 -26.98 12.94
CA VAL A 462 -18.60 -27.76 13.50
C VAL A 462 -19.14 -28.88 14.37
N PHE A 463 -18.72 -30.11 14.09
CA PHE A 463 -19.14 -31.30 14.83
C PHE A 463 -18.07 -32.40 14.76
N ARG A 464 -18.18 -33.43 15.60
CA ARG A 464 -17.37 -34.65 15.55
C ARG A 464 -18.06 -35.73 14.72
N LEU A 465 -17.34 -36.27 13.75
CA LEU A 465 -17.85 -37.28 12.84
C LEU A 465 -18.16 -38.59 13.57
N ARG A 466 -19.33 -39.17 13.30
CA ARG A 466 -19.82 -40.44 13.88
C ARG A 466 -19.92 -40.39 15.41
N ASN A 467 -20.29 -39.23 15.94
CA ASN A 467 -20.48 -38.98 17.37
C ASN A 467 -21.94 -38.58 17.73
N ARG A 468 -22.90 -38.77 16.80
CA ARG A 468 -24.32 -38.40 16.96
C ARG A 468 -24.54 -36.91 17.28
N GLU A 469 -23.64 -36.06 16.80
CA GLU A 469 -23.76 -34.59 16.92
C GLU A 469 -24.59 -33.99 15.76
N VAL A 470 -24.88 -34.79 14.72
CA VAL A 470 -25.71 -34.46 13.55
C VAL A 470 -26.65 -35.62 13.23
N ILE A 471 -27.61 -35.40 12.32
CA ILE A 471 -28.46 -36.48 11.79
C ILE A 471 -27.61 -37.61 11.21
N ASP A 472 -28.04 -38.86 11.39
CA ASP A 472 -27.27 -40.05 11.03
C ASP A 472 -26.86 -40.06 9.55
N GLY A 473 -27.74 -39.59 8.67
CA GLY A 473 -27.45 -39.52 7.25
C GLY A 473 -26.32 -38.55 6.90
N MET A 474 -26.12 -37.50 7.70
CA MET A 474 -25.00 -36.57 7.52
C MET A 474 -23.69 -37.22 7.97
N ASP A 475 -23.71 -37.95 9.09
CA ASP A 475 -22.56 -38.72 9.58
C ASP A 475 -22.11 -39.78 8.54
N ILE A 476 -23.06 -40.44 7.88
CA ILE A 476 -22.78 -41.36 6.77
C ILE A 476 -22.22 -40.61 5.56
N ALA A 477 -22.84 -39.50 5.18
CA ALA A 477 -22.46 -38.76 3.98
C ALA A 477 -21.10 -38.04 4.08
N MET A 478 -20.65 -37.68 5.28
CA MET A 478 -19.35 -37.05 5.51
C MET A 478 -18.22 -38.08 5.70
N ASN A 479 -18.56 -39.36 5.93
CA ASN A 479 -17.57 -40.41 6.11
C ASN A 479 -16.69 -40.58 4.86
N GLY A 480 -15.37 -40.66 5.07
CA GLY A 480 -14.39 -40.83 4.01
C GLY A 480 -14.25 -39.63 3.05
N MET A 481 -14.87 -38.49 3.37
CA MET A 481 -14.76 -37.25 2.58
C MET A 481 -13.36 -36.63 2.77
N CYS A 482 -12.74 -36.16 1.69
CA CYS A 482 -11.46 -35.46 1.76
C CYS A 482 -11.65 -34.00 2.18
N GLU A 483 -10.66 -33.42 2.87
CA GLU A 483 -10.59 -31.97 3.07
C GLU A 483 -10.59 -31.20 1.73
N GLY A 484 -11.53 -30.27 1.57
CA GLY A 484 -11.79 -29.51 0.34
C GLY A 484 -12.83 -30.13 -0.61
N GLU A 485 -13.23 -31.39 -0.39
CA GLU A 485 -14.21 -32.09 -1.24
C GLU A 485 -15.60 -31.41 -1.17
N ARG A 486 -16.41 -31.61 -2.22
CA ARG A 486 -17.82 -31.18 -2.26
C ARG A 486 -18.74 -32.31 -2.70
N ARG A 487 -19.90 -32.43 -2.06
CA ARG A 487 -20.93 -33.43 -2.39
C ARG A 487 -22.31 -32.81 -2.47
N ARG A 488 -23.16 -33.38 -3.32
CA ARG A 488 -24.62 -33.29 -3.24
C ARG A 488 -25.13 -34.56 -2.59
N VAL A 489 -25.99 -34.42 -1.59
CA VAL A 489 -26.44 -35.54 -0.77
C VAL A 489 -27.95 -35.47 -0.63
N VAL A 490 -28.62 -36.58 -0.90
CA VAL A 490 -30.05 -36.75 -0.64
C VAL A 490 -30.23 -37.75 0.49
N ILE A 491 -30.74 -37.28 1.62
CA ILE A 491 -30.93 -38.08 2.83
C ILE A 491 -32.42 -38.44 2.97
N PRO A 492 -32.77 -39.75 3.02
CA PRO A 492 -34.12 -40.21 3.33
C PRO A 492 -34.60 -39.76 4.71
N SER A 493 -35.91 -39.75 4.94
CA SER A 493 -36.48 -39.22 6.18
C SER A 493 -36.00 -39.97 7.41
N GLU A 494 -35.82 -41.29 7.28
CA GLU A 494 -35.43 -42.24 8.33
C GLU A 494 -34.04 -41.95 8.89
N TYR A 495 -33.14 -41.39 8.06
CA TYR A 495 -31.79 -40.97 8.43
C TYR A 495 -31.67 -39.45 8.60
N GLY A 496 -32.80 -38.74 8.55
CA GLY A 496 -32.94 -37.31 8.77
C GLY A 496 -33.73 -37.02 10.05
N TYR A 497 -34.94 -36.47 9.89
CA TYR A 497 -35.83 -36.09 11.00
C TYR A 497 -37.04 -37.03 11.19
N GLY A 498 -37.08 -38.13 10.45
CA GLY A 498 -38.10 -39.18 10.54
C GLY A 498 -39.53 -38.70 10.29
N ALA A 499 -40.49 -39.48 10.78
CA ALA A 499 -41.92 -39.19 10.65
C ALA A 499 -42.37 -37.93 11.42
N GLN A 500 -41.59 -37.50 12.42
CA GLN A 500 -41.91 -36.31 13.22
C GLN A 500 -41.45 -35.01 12.54
N GLY A 501 -40.41 -35.06 11.71
CA GLY A 501 -39.84 -33.87 11.08
C GLY A 501 -39.16 -32.94 12.11
N SER A 502 -38.94 -31.70 11.71
CA SER A 502 -38.52 -30.60 12.57
C SER A 502 -39.39 -29.37 12.27
N PRO A 503 -40.64 -29.34 12.76
CA PRO A 503 -41.57 -28.26 12.49
C PRO A 503 -41.07 -26.90 13.02
N PRO A 504 -41.42 -25.78 12.35
CA PRO A 504 -42.28 -25.68 11.16
C PRO A 504 -41.53 -25.90 9.82
N GLU A 505 -40.20 -25.97 9.85
CA GLU A 505 -39.36 -25.86 8.65
C GLU A 505 -39.23 -27.17 7.88
N ILE A 506 -39.21 -28.31 8.58
CA ILE A 506 -39.05 -29.64 7.99
C ILE A 506 -40.28 -30.48 8.33
N PRO A 507 -41.12 -30.84 7.35
CA PRO A 507 -42.27 -31.68 7.61
C PRO A 507 -41.86 -33.13 7.93
N GLY A 508 -42.74 -33.87 8.61
CA GLY A 508 -42.57 -35.29 8.85
C GLY A 508 -42.47 -36.09 7.54
N GLY A 509 -41.55 -37.05 7.47
CA GLY A 509 -41.33 -37.87 6.29
C GLY A 509 -40.57 -37.18 5.15
N ALA A 510 -40.05 -35.97 5.36
CA ALA A 510 -39.33 -35.22 4.32
C ALA A 510 -37.96 -35.83 3.97
N ARG A 511 -37.63 -35.83 2.68
CA ARG A 511 -36.26 -36.05 2.19
C ARG A 511 -35.48 -34.73 2.21
N LEU A 512 -34.20 -34.81 2.56
CA LEU A 512 -33.34 -33.63 2.70
C LEU A 512 -32.33 -33.58 1.57
N PHE A 513 -32.22 -32.42 0.91
CA PHE A 513 -31.29 -32.19 -0.20
C PHE A 513 -30.20 -31.24 0.27
N PHE A 514 -29.00 -31.78 0.44
CA PHE A 514 -27.84 -31.04 0.91
C PHE A 514 -26.82 -30.81 -0.21
N GLU A 515 -26.27 -29.60 -0.26
CA GLU A 515 -24.97 -29.32 -0.89
C GLU A 515 -23.96 -29.10 0.24
N ILE A 516 -22.92 -29.95 0.33
CA ILE A 516 -21.95 -29.94 1.43
C ILE A 516 -20.51 -29.74 0.95
N VAL A 517 -19.72 -29.05 1.76
CA VAL A 517 -18.27 -28.87 1.58
C VAL A 517 -17.57 -29.19 2.91
N LEU A 518 -16.54 -30.04 2.86
CA LEU A 518 -15.63 -30.24 3.99
C LEU A 518 -14.56 -29.15 3.92
N GLU A 519 -14.79 -28.04 4.62
CA GLU A 519 -13.91 -26.86 4.55
C GLU A 519 -12.58 -27.08 5.28
N LYS A 520 -12.63 -27.73 6.45
CA LYS A 520 -11.44 -28.07 7.24
C LYS A 520 -11.64 -29.36 8.02
N LEU A 521 -10.57 -30.13 8.14
CA LEU A 521 -10.49 -31.35 8.95
C LEU A 521 -9.47 -31.18 10.07
N VAL A 522 -9.83 -31.53 11.29
CA VAL A 522 -8.86 -31.68 12.39
C VAL A 522 -8.95 -33.12 12.87
N LYS A 523 -7.81 -33.82 12.78
CA LYS A 523 -7.76 -35.24 13.11
C LYS A 523 -7.91 -35.46 14.61
N ARG A 524 -8.53 -36.58 15.00
CA ARG A 524 -8.80 -36.89 16.40
C ARG A 524 -7.55 -36.85 17.29
N ASP A 525 -6.41 -37.28 16.78
CA ASP A 525 -5.11 -37.28 17.47
C ASP A 525 -4.47 -35.88 17.59
N GLU A 526 -5.00 -34.89 16.88
CA GLU A 526 -4.58 -33.48 16.93
C GLU A 526 -5.50 -32.61 17.82
N LEU A 527 -6.57 -33.19 18.38
CA LEU A 527 -7.52 -32.54 19.29
C LEU A 527 -7.07 -32.62 20.74
#